data_AF-A0A7C9Q050-F1
#
_entry.id   AF-A0A7C9Q050-F1
#
_cell.length_a   1.000
_cell.length_b   1.000
_cell.length_c   1.000
_cell.angle_alpha   90.00
_cell.angle_beta   90.00
_cell.angle_gamma   90.00
#
_symmetry.space_group_name_H-M   'P 1'
#
loop_
_entity.id
_entity.type
_entity.pdbx_description
1 polymer ?
#
loop_
_entity_poly.entity_id
_entity_poly.type
_entity_poly.pdbx_seq_one_letter_code
_entity_poly.pdbx_strand_id
1 'polypeptide(L)'
;MDGGNVRVRSPLGNPSVWKNYKAIQIYDDIGFACFQSNETLEKWINKQPLSGVVTCLGDGHDGIWNIIKNVGNAGQRREVLDWYNLKENLYKVGGSIKRLLRAETHMKVWGH
;
A
#
# COMPACT_ATOMS: atom_id res chain seq x y z
N MET A 1 6.75 15.22 0.62
CA MET A 1 6.63 13.75 0.72
C MET A 1 7.08 13.18 -0.62
N ASP A 2 7.50 11.93 -0.66
CA ASP A 2 7.92 11.24 -1.89
C ASP A 2 7.56 9.76 -1.80
N GLY A 3 6.55 9.30 -2.55
CA GLY A 3 6.28 7.88 -2.82
C GLY A 3 6.36 6.93 -1.63
N GLY A 4 5.83 7.30 -0.45
CA GLY A 4 5.89 6.50 0.78
C GLY A 4 6.92 6.97 1.81
N ASN A 5 7.66 8.04 1.54
CA ASN A 5 8.58 8.69 2.46
C ASN A 5 8.11 10.10 2.84
N VAL A 6 8.23 10.43 4.13
CA VAL A 6 8.10 11.81 4.61
C VAL A 6 9.40 12.28 5.23
N ARG A 7 9.67 13.59 5.09
CA ARG A 7 10.82 14.23 5.68
C ARG A 7 10.45 14.77 7.05
N VAL A 8 10.98 14.16 8.10
CA VAL A 8 10.75 14.56 9.49
C VAL A 8 11.74 15.65 9.84
N ARG A 9 11.22 16.79 10.35
CA ARG A 9 12.05 17.90 10.82
C ARG A 9 12.75 17.50 12.13
N SER A 10 14.06 17.65 12.14
CA SER A 10 14.89 17.50 13.34
C SER A 10 15.04 18.85 14.05
N PRO A 11 15.44 18.88 15.34
CA PRO A 11 15.78 20.12 16.03
C PRO A 11 16.79 20.95 15.26
N LEU A 12 16.76 22.27 15.46
CA LEU A 12 17.65 23.21 14.81
C LEU A 12 19.12 22.78 14.98
N GLY A 13 19.87 22.77 13.87
CA GLY A 13 21.26 22.28 13.83
C GLY A 13 21.42 20.82 13.41
N ASN A 14 20.34 20.04 13.30
CA ASN A 14 20.40 18.64 12.84
C ASN A 14 19.78 18.47 11.45
N PRO A 15 20.32 17.57 10.61
CA PRO A 15 19.72 17.24 9.33
C PRO A 15 18.34 16.61 9.54
N SER A 16 17.37 17.05 8.72
CA SER A 16 16.06 16.40 8.65
C SER A 16 16.20 15.02 8.01
N VAL A 17 15.48 14.03 8.54
CA VAL A 17 15.59 12.62 8.12
C VAL A 17 14.39 12.20 7.29
N TRP A 18 14.64 11.39 6.26
CA TRP A 18 13.57 10.73 5.51
C TRP A 18 13.15 9.46 6.24
N LYS A 19 11.84 9.28 6.42
CA LYS A 19 11.26 8.08 7.02
C LYS A 19 10.16 7.52 6.15
N ASN A 20 10.12 6.20 6.06
CA ASN A 20 9.01 5.51 5.43
C ASN A 20 7.77 5.56 6.34
N TYR A 21 6.61 5.79 5.74
CA TYR A 21 5.32 5.73 6.42
C TYR A 21 4.39 4.79 5.66
N LYS A 22 3.42 4.23 6.38
CA LYS A 22 2.32 3.50 5.79
C LYS A 22 1.03 4.19 6.14
N ALA A 23 0.12 4.24 5.18
CA ALA A 23 -1.18 4.87 5.34
C ALA A 23 -2.28 3.89 4.93
N ILE A 24 -3.39 3.95 5.66
CA ILE A 24 -4.64 3.32 5.27
C ILE A 24 -5.65 4.44 5.10
N GLN A 25 -6.38 4.37 3.98
CA GLN A 25 -7.54 5.20 3.73
C GLN A 25 -8.78 4.30 3.73
N ILE A 26 -9.80 4.72 4.45
CA ILE A 26 -11.10 4.05 4.52
C ILE A 26 -12.13 5.02 3.95
N TYR A 27 -12.72 4.66 2.80
CA TYR A 27 -13.57 5.57 2.02
C TYR A 27 -12.84 6.89 1.71
N ASP A 28 -13.56 7.96 1.39
CA ASP A 28 -12.94 9.22 0.94
C ASP A 28 -12.51 10.15 2.10
N ASP A 29 -12.89 9.85 3.36
CA ASP A 29 -12.81 10.82 4.46
C ASP A 29 -11.88 10.44 5.62
N ILE A 30 -11.57 9.14 5.82
CA ILE A 30 -10.82 8.69 7.00
C ILE A 30 -9.47 8.11 6.58
N GLY A 31 -8.42 8.89 6.80
CA GLY A 31 -7.03 8.48 6.61
C GLY A 31 -6.29 8.35 7.93
N PHE A 32 -5.55 7.26 8.12
CA PHE A 32 -4.57 7.13 9.20
C PHE A 32 -3.23 6.72 8.63
N ALA A 33 -2.20 7.48 9.00
CA ALA A 33 -0.82 7.21 8.63
C ALA A 33 0.03 7.09 9.89
N CYS A 34 0.88 6.07 9.94
CA CYS A 34 1.83 5.91 11.04
C CYS A 34 3.23 5.59 10.52
N PHE A 35 4.21 5.88 11.37
CA PHE A 35 5.60 5.58 11.11
C PHE A 35 5.93 4.15 11.53
N GLN A 36 6.38 3.34 10.57
CA GLN A 36 7.08 2.06 10.81
C GLN A 36 6.38 1.06 11.76
N SER A 37 5.05 1.14 11.93
CA SER A 37 4.32 0.25 12.84
C SER A 37 3.08 -0.34 12.18
N ASN A 38 3.25 -1.53 11.58
CA ASN A 38 2.11 -2.29 11.06
C ASN A 38 1.08 -2.57 12.17
N GLU A 39 1.54 -2.92 13.37
CA GLU A 39 0.67 -3.24 14.51
C GLU A 39 -0.23 -2.07 14.89
N THR A 40 0.29 -0.83 14.86
CA THR A 40 -0.53 0.36 15.15
C THR A 40 -1.61 0.57 14.10
N LEU A 41 -1.27 0.39 12.82
CA LEU A 41 -2.22 0.47 11.71
C LEU A 41 -3.29 -0.61 11.81
N GLU A 42 -2.88 -1.85 12.07
CA GLU A 42 -3.76 -3.01 12.25
C GLU A 42 -4.72 -2.82 13.43
N LYS A 43 -4.21 -2.34 14.57
CA LYS A 43 -5.06 -2.03 15.73
C LYS A 43 -6.04 -0.90 15.44
N TRP A 44 -5.64 0.09 14.65
CA TRP A 44 -6.48 1.23 14.33
C TRP A 44 -7.58 0.88 13.33
N ILE A 45 -7.25 0.17 12.23
CA ILE A 45 -8.22 -0.23 11.19
C ILE A 45 -9.29 -1.17 11.74
N ASN A 46 -8.91 -2.11 12.61
CA ASN A 46 -9.84 -3.06 13.21
C ASN A 46 -10.73 -2.47 14.32
N LYS A 47 -10.47 -1.23 14.76
CA LYS A 47 -11.35 -0.48 15.67
C LYS A 47 -12.44 0.30 14.93
N GLN A 48 -12.34 0.43 13.61
CA GLN A 48 -13.32 1.15 12.81
C GLN A 48 -14.57 0.28 12.62
N PRO A 49 -15.75 0.88 12.38
CA PRO A 49 -16.97 0.13 12.07
C PRO A 49 -16.90 -0.45 10.65
N LEU A 50 -16.17 -1.56 10.50
CA LEU A 50 -16.03 -2.27 9.24
C LEU A 50 -17.36 -2.92 8.83
N SER A 51 -17.67 -2.87 7.54
CA SER A 51 -18.87 -3.50 6.96
C SER A 51 -18.72 -5.03 6.88
N GLY A 52 -19.79 -5.72 6.47
CA GLY A 52 -19.76 -7.17 6.26
C GLY A 52 -18.78 -7.63 5.17
N VAL A 53 -18.38 -6.74 4.25
CA VAL A 53 -17.35 -6.98 3.24
C VAL A 53 -16.42 -5.78 3.14
N VAL A 54 -15.13 -6.00 3.39
CA VAL A 54 -14.07 -5.00 3.32
C VAL A 54 -13.23 -5.26 2.07
N THR A 55 -13.24 -4.32 1.13
CA THR A 55 -12.37 -4.39 -0.05
C THR A 55 -11.03 -3.75 0.27
N CYS A 56 -9.96 -4.52 0.20
CA CYS A 56 -8.59 -4.08 0.43
C CYS A 56 -7.87 -3.98 -0.91
N LEU A 57 -7.53 -2.76 -1.32
CA LEU A 57 -6.70 -2.49 -2.48
C LEU A 57 -5.24 -2.41 -2.04
N GLY A 58 -4.41 -3.34 -2.50
CA GLY A 58 -2.98 -3.40 -2.20
C GLY A 58 -2.12 -3.22 -3.45
N ASP A 59 -0.91 -2.67 -3.30
CA ASP A 59 0.05 -2.63 -4.39
C ASP A 59 0.85 -3.95 -4.49
N GLY A 60 1.83 -4.03 -5.39
CA GLY A 60 2.66 -5.22 -5.56
C GLY A 60 3.66 -5.50 -4.42
N HIS A 61 3.70 -4.69 -3.34
CA HIS A 61 4.68 -4.85 -2.27
C HIS A 61 4.14 -5.71 -1.12
N ASP A 62 4.91 -6.73 -0.72
CA ASP A 62 4.60 -7.62 0.42
C ASP A 62 4.30 -6.86 1.73
N GLY A 63 4.88 -5.68 1.89
CA GLY A 63 4.68 -4.84 3.06
C GLY A 63 3.23 -4.37 3.26
N ILE A 64 2.44 -4.27 2.18
CA ILE A 64 1.03 -3.91 2.21
C ILE A 64 0.16 -5.14 2.50
N TRP A 65 0.46 -6.27 1.86
CA TRP A 65 -0.24 -7.54 2.08
C TRP A 65 -0.11 -8.05 3.52
N ASN A 66 1.04 -7.80 4.16
CA ASN A 66 1.25 -8.11 5.57
C ASN A 66 0.31 -7.36 6.52
N ILE A 67 -0.24 -6.22 6.12
CA ILE A 67 -1.25 -5.49 6.88
C ILE A 67 -2.65 -5.96 6.49
N ILE A 68 -2.92 -6.08 5.18
CA ILE A 68 -4.22 -6.49 4.65
C ILE A 68 -4.68 -7.81 5.25
N LYS A 69 -3.79 -8.80 5.39
CA LYS A 69 -4.14 -10.11 5.97
C LYS A 69 -4.76 -10.05 7.37
N ASN A 70 -4.47 -8.97 8.11
CA ASN A 70 -4.91 -8.74 9.48
C ASN A 70 -6.11 -7.75 9.57
N VAL A 71 -6.65 -7.28 8.44
CA VAL A 71 -7.83 -6.41 8.41
C VAL A 71 -9.11 -7.24 8.48
N GLY A 72 -10.01 -6.90 9.41
CA GLY A 72 -11.25 -7.65 9.64
C GLY A 72 -10.97 -9.13 9.88
N ASN A 73 -11.94 -9.98 9.54
CA ASN A 73 -11.71 -11.42 9.44
C ASN A 73 -11.59 -11.87 7.98
N ALA A 74 -11.05 -13.08 7.77
CA ALA A 74 -10.77 -13.60 6.43
C ALA A 74 -12.02 -13.73 5.55
N GLY A 75 -13.20 -14.00 6.13
CA GLY A 75 -14.46 -14.09 5.39
C GLY A 75 -15.06 -12.73 4.99
N GLN A 76 -14.64 -11.65 5.66
CA GLN A 76 -15.05 -10.29 5.32
C GLN A 76 -14.16 -9.66 4.25
N ARG A 77 -12.92 -10.11 4.06
CA ARG A 77 -11.98 -9.45 3.16
C ARG A 77 -12.15 -9.87 1.70
N ARG A 78 -12.13 -8.86 0.83
CA ARG A 78 -11.88 -8.99 -0.59
C ARG A 78 -10.55 -8.32 -0.92
N GLU A 79 -9.60 -9.10 -1.38
CA GLU A 79 -8.24 -8.64 -1.67
C GLU A 79 -8.12 -8.33 -3.17
N VAL A 80 -7.73 -7.10 -3.52
CA VAL A 80 -7.61 -6.62 -4.90
C VAL A 80 -6.22 -6.04 -5.11
N LEU A 81 -5.52 -6.52 -6.13
CA LEU A 81 -4.23 -5.97 -6.53
C LEU A 81 -4.44 -4.71 -7.39
N ASP A 82 -3.75 -3.64 -7.02
CA ASP A 82 -3.72 -2.40 -7.80
C ASP A 82 -2.84 -2.57 -9.04
N TRP A 83 -3.52 -2.89 -10.14
CA TRP A 83 -2.95 -2.99 -11.48
C TRP A 83 -2.25 -1.71 -11.94
N TYR A 84 -2.79 -0.54 -11.61
CA TYR A 84 -2.29 0.73 -12.11
C TYR A 84 -0.91 1.03 -11.51
N ASN A 85 -0.77 0.90 -10.18
CA ASN A 85 0.52 1.05 -9.50
C ASN A 85 1.55 0.03 -10.00
N LEU A 86 1.12 -1.21 -10.28
CA LEU A 86 1.99 -2.25 -10.83
C LEU A 86 2.52 -1.87 -12.22
N LYS A 87 1.66 -1.36 -13.10
CA LYS A 87 2.05 -0.84 -14.41
C LYS A 87 2.98 0.37 -14.29
N GLU A 88 2.65 1.34 -13.46
CA GLU A 88 3.47 2.54 -13.28
C GLU A 88 4.89 2.17 -12.85
N ASN A 89 5.03 1.25 -11.89
CA ASN A 89 6.33 0.75 -11.45
C ASN A 89 7.06 -0.02 -12.56
N LEU A 90 6.35 -0.82 -13.35
CA LEU A 90 6.92 -1.54 -14.49
C LEU A 90 7.54 -0.57 -15.51
N TYR A 91 6.86 0.54 -15.85
CA TYR A 91 7.39 1.54 -16.78
C TYR A 91 8.52 2.39 -16.18
N LYS A 92 8.52 2.63 -14.86
CA LYS A 92 9.62 3.32 -14.16
C LYS A 92 10.93 2.54 -14.18
N VAL A 93 10.88 1.21 -14.01
CA VAL A 93 12.06 0.33 -14.07
C VAL A 93 12.65 0.30 -15.49
N GLY A 94 11.82 0.53 -16.51
CA GLY A 94 12.23 0.62 -17.91
C GLY A 94 12.74 -0.70 -18.50
N GLY A 95 13.32 -0.60 -19.70
CA GLY A 95 13.80 -1.73 -20.49
C GLY A 95 13.15 -1.79 -21.87
N SER A 96 13.40 -2.89 -22.60
CA SER A 96 12.82 -3.04 -23.92
C SER A 96 11.29 -3.14 -23.84
N ILE A 97 10.59 -2.49 -24.78
CA ILE A 97 9.13 -2.53 -24.90
C ILE A 97 8.61 -3.98 -24.93
N LYS A 98 9.34 -4.90 -25.58
CA LYS A 98 9.02 -6.33 -25.59
C LYS A 98 9.00 -6.96 -24.18
N ARG A 99 9.93 -6.57 -23.30
CA ARG A 99 9.99 -7.08 -21.92
C ARG A 99 8.85 -6.53 -21.07
N LEU A 100 8.54 -5.24 -21.24
CA LEU A 100 7.42 -4.58 -20.55
C LEU A 100 6.07 -5.23 -20.95
N LEU A 101 5.83 -5.44 -22.24
CA LEU A 101 4.61 -6.10 -22.73
C LEU A 101 4.46 -7.54 -22.23
N ARG A 102 5.57 -8.29 -22.14
CA ARG A 102 5.56 -9.65 -21.59
C ARG A 102 5.18 -9.63 -20.11
N ALA A 103 5.76 -8.73 -19.32
CA ALA A 103 5.41 -8.56 -17.91
C ALA A 103 3.93 -8.19 -17.73
N GLU A 104 3.40 -7.24 -18.51
CA GLU A 104 1.96 -6.92 -18.47
C GLU A 104 1.07 -8.13 -18.77
N THR A 105 1.46 -8.98 -19.72
CA THR A 105 0.68 -10.17 -20.08
C THR A 105 0.57 -11.13 -18.89
N HIS A 106 1.66 -11.34 -18.14
CA HIS A 106 1.66 -12.18 -16.94
C HIS A 106 0.81 -11.59 -15.81
N MET A 107 0.84 -10.27 -15.66
CA MET A 107 0.07 -9.61 -14.61
C MET A 107 -1.45 -9.66 -14.91
N LYS A 108 -1.90 -9.61 -16.18
CA LYS A 108 -3.32 -9.75 -16.55
C LYS A 108 -3.92 -11.12 -16.21
N VAL A 109 -3.09 -12.16 -16.21
CA VAL A 109 -3.51 -13.53 -15.86
C VAL A 109 -3.71 -13.68 -14.35
N TRP A 110 -3.02 -12.87 -13.54
CA TRP A 110 -3.11 -12.88 -12.08
C TRP A 110 -4.30 -12.10 -11.51
N GLY A 111 -5.01 -11.33 -12.34
CA GLY A 111 -6.17 -10.51 -11.94
C GLY A 111 -7.54 -11.16 -12.17
N HIS A 112 -7.58 -12.45 -12.51
CA HIS A 112 -8.80 -13.24 -12.74
C HIS A 112 -8.95 -14.36 -11.71
#